data_AF-H6V4Q8-F1
#
_entry.id   AF-H6V4Q8-F1
#
_cell.length_a   1.000
_cell.length_b   1.000
_cell.length_c   1.000
_cell.angle_alpha   90.00
_cell.angle_beta   90.00
_cell.angle_gamma   90.00
#
_symmetry.space_group_name_H-M   'P 1'
#
loop_
_entity.id
_entity.type
_entity.pdbx_description
1 polymer ?
#
loop_
_entity_poly.entity_id
_entity_poly.type
_entity_poly.pdbx_seq_one_letter_code
_entity_poly.pdbx_strand_id
1 'polypeptide(L)'
;TQNQAFSAVLILFRIGLGKELGELDMPVRARVRRRLPVVLTAKEANDLIDKLKSPYKLMAMLCYGSGLRLSECLGLRVKDLDFDRGVLTAHGKGDKDRVTVLPQQLDAQLKAHLSDVKKLWQKDRKDGIAGVALPYAMNRKSPGAGTEWIWFWVFPSRELSTDPASGSIRRHHAYPTVLQRYVKSAAKEAGITKRVTVHTLRHSFATHLL
;
A
#
# COMPACT_ATOMS: atom_id res chain seq x y z
N THR A 1 7.77 21.13 2.92
CA THR A 1 8.87 21.37 3.88
C THR A 1 10.05 21.97 3.14
N GLN A 2 10.96 22.68 3.81
CA GLN A 2 12.13 23.34 3.18
C GLN A 2 12.95 22.36 2.31
N ASN A 3 13.23 21.16 2.80
CA ASN A 3 13.96 20.15 2.01
C ASN A 3 13.21 19.68 0.75
N GLN A 4 11.87 19.59 0.81
CA GLN A 4 11.05 19.24 -0.36
C GLN A 4 11.04 20.39 -1.38
N ALA A 5 10.94 21.63 -0.91
CA ALA A 5 11.00 22.83 -1.76
C ALA A 5 12.38 22.96 -2.41
N PHE A 6 13.45 22.81 -1.64
CA PHE A 6 14.82 22.78 -2.15
C PHE A 6 15.00 21.68 -3.20
N SER A 7 14.51 20.47 -2.95
CA SER A 7 14.59 19.36 -3.92
C SER A 7 13.78 19.66 -5.19
N ALA A 8 12.62 20.31 -5.08
CA ALA A 8 11.81 20.70 -6.22
C ALA A 8 12.49 21.78 -7.07
N VAL A 9 13.08 22.80 -6.44
CA VAL A 9 13.87 23.84 -7.13
C VAL A 9 15.10 23.20 -7.80
N LEU A 10 15.80 22.31 -7.11
CA LEU A 10 16.96 21.62 -7.68
C LEU A 10 16.59 20.75 -8.89
N ILE A 11 15.44 20.07 -8.85
CA ILE A 11 14.89 19.31 -9.99
C ILE A 11 14.50 20.25 -11.14
N LEU A 12 13.82 21.37 -10.85
CA LEU A 12 13.41 22.35 -11.85
C LEU A 12 14.63 22.91 -12.61
N PHE A 13 15.67 23.33 -11.89
CA PHE A 13 16.87 23.89 -12.52
C PHE A 13 17.63 22.84 -13.34
N ARG A 14 17.92 21.68 -12.75
CA ARG A 14 18.74 20.65 -13.40
C ARG A 14 18.03 19.95 -14.56
N ILE A 15 16.79 19.52 -14.34
CA ILE A 15 16.02 18.71 -15.31
C ILE A 15 15.14 19.62 -16.17
N GLY A 16 14.42 20.56 -15.56
CA GLY A 16 13.47 21.41 -16.28
C GLY A 16 14.14 22.49 -17.12
N LEU A 17 15.23 23.09 -16.63
CA LEU A 17 15.90 24.23 -17.28
C LEU A 17 17.29 23.89 -17.82
N GLY A 18 17.82 22.68 -17.57
CA GLY A 18 19.16 22.26 -18.00
C GLY A 18 20.29 23.10 -17.42
N LYS A 19 20.07 23.77 -16.28
CA LYS A 19 21.05 24.66 -15.63
C LYS A 19 21.53 24.04 -14.32
N GLU A 20 22.83 24.12 -14.09
CA GLU A 20 23.38 23.87 -12.76
C GLU A 20 23.12 25.08 -11.87
N LEU A 21 22.57 24.82 -10.68
CA LEU A 21 22.65 25.78 -9.58
C LEU A 21 24.11 25.72 -9.11
N GLY A 22 24.84 26.83 -9.23
CA GLY A 22 26.22 26.95 -8.74
C GLY A 22 26.31 26.76 -7.21
N GLU A 23 27.43 27.18 -6.61
CA GLU A 23 27.59 27.08 -5.15
C GLU A 23 26.53 27.92 -4.42
N LEU A 24 25.54 27.23 -3.86
CA LEU A 24 24.52 27.84 -3.02
C LEU A 24 25.06 27.88 -1.60
N ASP A 25 25.34 29.09 -1.10
CA ASP A 25 25.88 29.37 0.24
C ASP A 25 24.82 29.22 1.36
N MET A 26 24.00 28.17 1.25
CA MET A 26 22.84 27.89 2.09
C MET A 26 23.07 26.63 2.92
N PRO A 27 22.58 26.54 4.17
CA PRO A 27 22.75 25.35 4.99
C PRO A 27 22.14 24.14 4.28
N VAL A 28 23.02 23.21 3.90
CA VAL A 28 22.90 22.20 2.85
C VAL A 28 21.60 21.37 2.89
N ARG A 29 20.99 21.14 4.05
CA ARG A 29 19.61 20.65 4.24
C ARG A 29 19.11 21.03 5.64
N ALA A 30 17.82 21.29 5.78
CA ALA A 30 17.18 21.42 7.08
C ALA A 30 17.34 20.10 7.87
N ARG A 31 17.83 20.19 9.11
CA ARG A 31 17.94 19.02 10.01
C ARG A 31 16.55 18.46 10.30
N VAL A 32 16.32 17.21 9.94
CA VAL A 32 15.08 16.51 10.26
C VAL A 32 15.20 15.94 11.67
N ARG A 33 14.36 16.41 12.61
CA ARG A 33 14.27 15.80 13.95
C ARG A 33 13.79 14.35 13.79
N ARG A 34 14.61 13.38 14.21
CA ARG A 34 14.21 11.97 14.26
C ARG A 34 13.20 11.80 15.40
N ARG A 35 11.99 11.35 15.07
CA ARG A 35 10.99 10.96 16.08
C ARG A 35 11.13 9.47 16.34
N LEU A 36 11.10 9.08 17.61
CA LEU A 36 11.07 7.66 17.96
C LEU A 36 9.79 7.03 17.41
N PRO A 37 9.88 5.82 16.84
CA PRO A 37 8.70 5.11 16.37
C PRO A 37 7.78 4.82 17.55
N VAL A 38 6.50 5.11 17.39
CA VAL A 38 5.46 4.68 18.33
C VAL A 38 5.13 3.23 18.03
N VAL A 39 5.14 2.38 19.04
CA VAL A 39 4.78 0.96 18.95
C VAL A 39 3.59 0.65 19.85
N LEU A 40 2.71 -0.23 19.37
CA LEU A 40 1.59 -0.78 20.11
C LEU A 40 2.03 -2.06 20.80
N THR A 41 1.44 -2.36 21.95
CA THR A 41 1.49 -3.72 22.52
C THR A 41 0.63 -4.66 21.66
N ALA A 42 0.84 -5.97 21.79
CA ALA A 42 0.00 -6.96 21.10
C ALA A 42 -1.49 -6.79 21.44
N LYS A 43 -1.81 -6.50 22.71
CA LYS A 43 -3.18 -6.23 23.17
C LYS A 43 -3.76 -4.99 22.48
N GLU A 44 -3.04 -3.87 22.49
CA GLU A 44 -3.50 -2.63 21.81
C GLU A 44 -3.71 -2.84 20.32
N ALA A 45 -2.82 -3.59 19.66
CA ALA A 45 -2.96 -3.90 18.23
C ALA A 45 -4.22 -4.72 17.95
N ASN A 46 -4.48 -5.76 18.75
CA ASN A 46 -5.68 -6.59 18.63
C ASN A 46 -6.95 -5.80 18.92
N ASP A 47 -6.99 -5.06 20.04
CA ASP A 47 -8.14 -4.24 20.44
C ASP A 47 -8.52 -3.23 19.34
N LEU A 48 -7.53 -2.65 18.66
CA LEU A 48 -7.75 -1.77 17.50
C LEU A 48 -8.26 -2.54 16.29
N ILE A 49 -7.60 -3.64 15.91
CA ILE A 49 -7.92 -4.41 14.70
C ILE A 49 -9.35 -4.97 14.78
N ASP A 50 -9.80 -5.35 15.97
CA ASP A 50 -11.15 -5.91 16.18
C ASP A 50 -12.28 -4.88 15.99
N LYS A 51 -11.98 -3.59 16.08
CA LYS A 51 -12.95 -2.53 15.73
C LYS A 51 -13.08 -2.29 14.23
N LEU A 52 -12.18 -2.84 13.41
CA LEU A 52 -12.23 -2.67 11.96
C LEU A 52 -13.18 -3.69 11.32
N LYS A 53 -13.87 -3.25 10.27
CA LYS A 53 -14.68 -4.12 9.40
C LYS A 53 -13.88 -4.56 8.18
N SER A 54 -14.26 -5.69 7.57
CA SER A 54 -13.71 -6.10 6.27
C SER A 54 -14.05 -5.05 5.19
N PRO A 55 -13.15 -4.74 4.23
CA PRO A 55 -11.82 -5.33 4.03
C PRO A 55 -10.70 -4.66 4.85
N TYR A 56 -10.97 -3.58 5.57
CA TYR A 56 -9.96 -2.81 6.30
C TYR A 56 -9.32 -3.59 7.45
N LYS A 57 -10.09 -4.49 8.09
CA LYS A 57 -9.56 -5.42 9.09
C LYS A 57 -8.44 -6.29 8.49
N LEU A 58 -8.67 -6.87 7.30
CA LEU A 58 -7.66 -7.68 6.60
C LEU A 58 -6.42 -6.86 6.23
N MET A 59 -6.61 -5.64 5.71
CA MET A 59 -5.49 -4.75 5.40
C MET A 59 -4.65 -4.43 6.65
N ALA A 60 -5.30 -4.14 7.78
CA ALA A 60 -4.63 -3.86 9.04
C ALA A 60 -3.88 -5.09 9.57
N MET A 61 -4.50 -6.28 9.50
CA MET A 61 -3.87 -7.54 9.88
C MET A 61 -2.68 -7.88 8.98
N LEU A 62 -2.70 -7.60 7.68
CA LEU A 62 -1.52 -7.77 6.82
C LEU A 62 -0.42 -6.73 7.12
N CYS A 63 -0.79 -5.48 7.40
CA CYS A 63 0.20 -4.48 7.80
C CYS A 63 0.90 -4.86 9.12
N TYR A 64 0.15 -5.44 10.07
CA TYR A 64 0.65 -5.86 11.37
C TYR A 64 1.32 -7.25 11.35
N GLY A 65 0.80 -8.22 10.61
CA GLY A 65 1.29 -9.61 10.62
C GLY A 65 2.34 -9.92 9.55
N SER A 66 2.44 -9.09 8.51
CA SER A 66 3.40 -9.26 7.41
C SER A 66 4.38 -8.10 7.30
N GLY A 67 4.27 -7.10 8.18
CA GLY A 67 5.11 -5.92 8.16
C GLY A 67 5.03 -5.13 6.85
N LEU A 68 3.84 -5.01 6.24
CA LEU A 68 3.65 -4.27 4.99
C LEU A 68 3.61 -2.75 5.20
N ARG A 69 4.14 -1.98 4.24
CA ARG A 69 3.85 -0.54 4.15
C ARG A 69 2.42 -0.40 3.65
N LEU A 70 1.78 0.73 3.95
CA LEU A 70 0.45 1.03 3.42
C LEU A 70 0.40 0.90 1.89
N SER A 71 1.38 1.46 1.18
CA SER A 71 1.45 1.37 -0.28
C SER A 71 1.62 -0.07 -0.79
N GLU A 72 2.39 -0.89 -0.07
CA GLU A 72 2.61 -2.29 -0.44
C GLU A 72 1.33 -3.09 -0.23
N CYS A 73 0.66 -2.92 0.92
CA CYS A 73 -0.60 -3.60 1.21
C CYS A 73 -1.69 -3.26 0.20
N LEU A 74 -1.83 -1.99 -0.18
CA LEU A 74 -2.82 -1.57 -1.17
C LEU A 74 -2.44 -2.02 -2.59
N GLY A 75 -1.15 -2.06 -2.90
CA GLY A 75 -0.63 -2.48 -4.19
C GLY A 75 -0.56 -4.00 -4.40
N LEU A 76 -0.92 -4.81 -3.40
CA LEU A 76 -0.91 -6.27 -3.51
C LEU A 76 -1.80 -6.74 -4.66
N ARG A 77 -1.27 -7.67 -5.45
CA ARG A 77 -1.95 -8.37 -6.53
C ARG A 77 -2.18 -9.83 -6.16
N VAL A 78 -3.11 -10.48 -6.83
CA VAL A 78 -3.45 -11.88 -6.56
C VAL A 78 -2.22 -12.79 -6.67
N LYS A 79 -1.36 -12.59 -7.68
CA LYS A 79 -0.11 -13.35 -7.87
C LYS A 79 0.90 -13.21 -6.73
N ASP A 80 0.76 -12.18 -5.91
CA ASP A 80 1.73 -11.87 -4.86
C ASP A 80 1.49 -12.72 -3.60
N LEU A 81 0.37 -13.46 -3.53
CA LEU A 81 -0.02 -14.30 -2.41
C LEU A 81 0.26 -15.78 -2.71
N ASP A 82 1.12 -16.40 -1.93
CA ASP A 82 1.43 -17.82 -1.99
C ASP A 82 0.96 -18.49 -0.69
N PHE A 83 -0.26 -19.03 -0.73
CA PHE A 83 -0.90 -19.65 0.43
C PHE A 83 -0.23 -20.97 0.82
N ASP A 84 0.32 -21.71 -0.14
CA ASP A 84 0.91 -23.01 0.11
C ASP A 84 2.26 -22.86 0.83
N ARG A 85 3.04 -21.85 0.45
CA ARG A 85 4.31 -21.53 1.12
C ARG A 85 4.14 -20.59 2.32
N GLY A 86 2.95 -20.02 2.54
CA GLY A 86 2.69 -19.08 3.62
C GLY A 86 3.50 -17.78 3.48
N VAL A 87 3.70 -17.32 2.25
CA VAL A 87 4.48 -16.10 1.96
C VAL A 87 3.74 -15.16 1.03
N LEU A 88 4.14 -13.89 1.06
CA LEU A 88 3.70 -12.90 0.10
C LEU A 88 4.85 -12.04 -0.42
N THR A 89 4.70 -11.54 -1.64
CA THR A 89 5.68 -10.65 -2.29
C THR A 89 5.27 -9.19 -2.12
N ALA A 90 6.11 -8.39 -1.49
CA ALA A 90 5.90 -6.96 -1.29
C ALA A 90 6.78 -6.15 -2.25
N HIS A 91 6.13 -5.42 -3.16
CA HIS A 91 6.79 -4.58 -4.16
C HIS A 91 7.22 -3.21 -3.57
N GLY A 92 8.53 -3.00 -3.43
CA GLY A 92 9.12 -1.78 -2.88
C GLY A 92 9.48 -0.72 -3.91
N LYS A 93 9.92 0.46 -3.44
CA LYS A 93 10.44 1.51 -4.32
C LYS A 93 11.76 1.06 -4.96
N GLY A 94 11.90 1.30 -6.27
CA GLY A 94 13.14 1.04 -7.02
C GLY A 94 13.34 -0.42 -7.40
N ASP A 95 12.24 -1.13 -7.69
CA ASP A 95 12.24 -2.54 -8.13
C ASP A 95 12.85 -3.51 -7.12
N LYS A 96 12.81 -3.13 -5.84
CA LYS A 96 13.27 -3.98 -4.73
C LYS A 96 12.07 -4.72 -4.15
N ASP A 97 11.85 -5.89 -4.71
CA ASP A 97 10.88 -6.85 -4.18
C ASP A 97 11.45 -7.53 -2.95
N ARG A 98 10.58 -7.84 -1.99
CA ARG A 98 10.92 -8.71 -0.87
C ARG A 98 9.80 -9.69 -0.60
N VAL A 99 10.17 -10.89 -0.18
CA VAL A 99 9.24 -11.87 0.34
C VAL A 99 9.08 -11.65 1.85
N THR A 100 7.86 -11.74 2.35
CA THR A 100 7.54 -11.67 3.78
C THR A 100 6.47 -12.71 4.12
N VAL A 101 6.19 -12.88 5.41
CA VAL A 101 5.24 -13.89 5.91
C VAL A 101 3.81 -13.53 5.52
N LEU A 102 3.05 -14.53 5.07
CA LEU A 102 1.60 -14.49 4.99
C LEU A 102 1.04 -15.25 6.21
N PRO A 103 0.42 -14.56 7.19
CA PRO A 103 -0.03 -15.23 8.41
C PRO A 103 -1.13 -16.25 8.11
N GLN A 104 -0.88 -17.52 8.43
CA GLN A 104 -1.79 -18.64 8.15
C GLN A 104 -3.20 -18.44 8.73
N GLN A 105 -3.31 -17.73 9.86
CA GLN A 105 -4.60 -17.37 10.48
C GLN A 105 -5.50 -16.54 9.55
N LEU A 106 -4.93 -15.89 8.54
CA LEU A 106 -5.65 -15.06 7.57
C LEU A 106 -6.12 -15.84 6.35
N ASP A 107 -5.65 -17.08 6.13
CA ASP A 107 -5.89 -17.83 4.90
C ASP A 107 -7.37 -17.95 4.57
N ALA A 108 -8.19 -18.38 5.53
CA ALA A 108 -9.62 -18.55 5.31
C ALA A 108 -10.30 -17.21 4.96
N GLN A 109 -9.97 -16.14 5.68
CA GLN A 109 -10.58 -14.82 5.46
C GLN A 109 -10.11 -14.18 4.15
N LEU A 110 -8.83 -14.36 3.78
CA LEU A 110 -8.27 -13.88 2.52
C LEU A 110 -8.82 -14.66 1.32
N LYS A 111 -8.94 -15.99 1.40
CA LYS A 111 -9.54 -16.80 0.35
C LYS A 111 -11.02 -16.43 0.14
N ALA A 112 -11.77 -16.21 1.21
CA ALA A 112 -13.16 -15.72 1.12
C ALA A 112 -13.23 -14.33 0.46
N HIS A 113 -12.39 -13.40 0.91
CA HIS A 113 -12.29 -12.06 0.31
C HIS A 113 -11.91 -12.11 -1.18
N LEU A 114 -10.92 -12.94 -1.56
CA LEU A 114 -10.51 -13.13 -2.96
C LEU A 114 -11.62 -13.74 -3.81
N SER A 115 -12.48 -14.59 -3.25
CA SER A 115 -13.65 -15.12 -3.95
C SER A 115 -14.62 -14.00 -4.35
N ASP A 116 -14.90 -13.07 -3.44
CA ASP A 116 -15.75 -11.92 -3.75
C ASP A 116 -15.09 -10.92 -4.70
N VAL A 117 -13.78 -10.70 -4.56
CA VAL A 117 -12.98 -9.91 -5.50
C VAL A 117 -12.97 -10.55 -6.88
N LYS A 118 -12.96 -11.89 -6.99
CA LYS A 118 -13.02 -12.59 -8.27
C LYS A 118 -14.35 -12.38 -8.98
N LYS A 119 -15.47 -12.33 -8.26
CA LYS A 119 -16.79 -11.96 -8.81
C LYS A 119 -16.77 -10.54 -9.37
N LEU A 120 -16.14 -9.60 -8.65
CA LEU A 120 -15.98 -8.23 -9.12
C LEU A 120 -15.12 -8.15 -10.39
N TRP A 121 -14.01 -8.88 -10.43
CA TRP A 121 -13.16 -8.96 -11.62
C TRP A 121 -13.90 -9.56 -12.83
N GLN A 122 -14.68 -10.64 -12.62
CA GLN A 122 -15.51 -11.25 -13.67
C GLN A 122 -16.55 -10.26 -14.21
N LYS A 123 -17.17 -9.48 -13.32
CA LYS A 123 -18.08 -8.40 -13.72
C LYS A 123 -17.35 -7.35 -14.57
N ASP A 124 -16.18 -6.89 -14.14
CA ASP A 124 -15.38 -5.94 -14.93
C ASP A 124 -15.02 -6.48 -16.31
N ARG A 125 -14.71 -7.78 -16.43
CA ARG A 125 -14.44 -8.42 -17.73
C ARG A 125 -15.69 -8.45 -18.60
N LYS A 126 -16.84 -8.80 -18.03
CA LYS A 126 -18.13 -8.83 -18.74
C LYS A 126 -18.56 -7.44 -19.22
N ASP A 127 -18.34 -6.42 -18.39
CA ASP A 127 -18.69 -5.03 -18.68
C ASP A 127 -17.66 -4.34 -19.61
N GLY A 128 -16.65 -5.07 -20.11
CA GLY A 128 -15.66 -4.54 -21.04
C GLY A 128 -14.71 -3.50 -20.43
N ILE A 129 -14.57 -3.47 -19.10
CA ILE A 129 -13.70 -2.52 -18.40
C ILE A 129 -12.24 -2.79 -18.77
N ALA A 130 -11.45 -1.72 -18.98
CA ALA A 130 -10.02 -1.86 -19.24
C ALA A 130 -9.32 -2.63 -18.10
N GLY A 131 -8.23 -3.31 -18.43
CA GLY A 131 -7.40 -4.00 -17.43
C GLY A 131 -6.85 -3.05 -16.37
N VAL A 132 -6.41 -3.60 -15.25
CA VAL A 132 -5.76 -2.81 -14.19
C VAL A 132 -4.44 -2.24 -14.69
N ALA A 133 -4.01 -1.12 -14.07
CA ALA A 133 -2.69 -0.57 -14.36
C ALA A 133 -1.59 -1.60 -14.01
N LEU A 134 -0.66 -1.81 -14.93
CA LEU A 134 0.49 -2.69 -14.73
C LEU A 134 1.75 -1.90 -14.38
N PRO A 135 2.70 -2.50 -13.65
CA PRO A 135 3.98 -1.88 -13.39
C PRO A 135 4.81 -1.74 -14.68
N TYR A 136 5.55 -0.64 -14.80
CA TYR A 136 6.54 -0.42 -15.87
C TYR A 136 5.96 -0.56 -17.30
N ALA A 137 6.83 -0.93 -18.25
CA ALA A 137 6.47 -1.23 -19.64
C ALA A 137 5.80 -2.61 -19.81
N MET A 138 5.20 -3.19 -18.77
CA MET A 138 4.61 -4.51 -18.86
C MET A 138 3.42 -4.54 -19.83
N ASN A 139 2.64 -3.45 -19.91
CA ASN A 139 1.62 -3.30 -20.95
C ASN A 139 2.18 -3.36 -22.38
N ARG A 140 3.46 -2.96 -22.58
CA ARG A 140 4.13 -3.07 -23.88
C ARG A 140 4.65 -4.48 -24.13
N LYS A 141 5.19 -5.14 -23.09
CA LYS A 141 5.77 -6.49 -23.20
C LYS A 141 4.71 -7.60 -23.32
N SER A 142 3.59 -7.45 -22.62
CA SER A 142 2.51 -8.42 -22.55
C SER A 142 1.17 -7.70 -22.63
N PRO A 143 0.71 -7.38 -23.86
CA PRO A 143 -0.59 -6.75 -24.06
C PRO A 143 -1.69 -7.63 -23.48
N GLY A 144 -2.61 -7.05 -22.70
CA GLY A 144 -3.73 -7.78 -22.10
C GLY A 144 -3.48 -8.34 -20.70
N ALA A 145 -2.23 -8.35 -20.21
CA ALA A 145 -1.92 -8.88 -18.86
C ALA A 145 -2.73 -8.20 -17.74
N GLY A 146 -3.06 -6.91 -17.87
CA GLY A 146 -3.90 -6.19 -16.90
C GLY A 146 -5.33 -6.70 -16.80
N THR A 147 -5.78 -7.53 -17.74
CA THR A 147 -7.11 -8.16 -17.73
C THR A 147 -7.10 -9.51 -17.02
N GLU A 148 -5.94 -10.12 -16.82
CA GLU A 148 -5.82 -11.43 -16.18
C GLU A 148 -6.02 -11.35 -14.67
N TRP A 149 -6.57 -12.43 -14.10
CA TRP A 149 -6.87 -12.51 -12.67
C TRP A 149 -5.63 -12.34 -11.78
N ILE A 150 -4.50 -12.91 -12.18
CA ILE A 150 -3.25 -12.88 -11.41
C ILE A 150 -2.74 -11.45 -11.17
N TRP A 151 -3.05 -10.52 -12.08
CA TRP A 151 -2.63 -9.13 -12.01
C TRP A 151 -3.62 -8.25 -11.26
N PHE A 152 -4.82 -8.74 -10.96
CA PHE A 152 -5.86 -7.97 -10.30
C PHE A 152 -5.49 -7.64 -8.86
N TRP A 153 -6.06 -6.56 -8.33
CA TRP A 153 -5.80 -6.10 -6.97
C TRP A 153 -6.40 -7.07 -5.95
N VAL A 154 -5.65 -7.38 -4.89
CA VAL A 154 -6.21 -8.06 -3.70
C VAL A 154 -7.25 -7.14 -3.05
N PHE A 155 -6.98 -5.85 -2.99
CA PHE A 155 -7.89 -4.87 -2.42
C PHE A 155 -8.31 -3.82 -3.47
N PRO A 156 -9.30 -4.14 -4.32
CA PRO A 156 -9.77 -3.19 -5.32
C PRO A 156 -10.55 -2.01 -4.70
N SER A 157 -10.51 -0.87 -5.37
CA SER A 157 -11.46 0.23 -5.17
C SER A 157 -12.87 -0.23 -5.53
N ARG A 158 -13.88 0.30 -4.82
CA ARG A 158 -15.30 0.06 -5.13
C ARG A 158 -15.68 0.72 -6.45
N GLU A 159 -15.15 1.92 -6.68
CA GLU A 159 -15.41 2.75 -7.85
C GLU A 159 -14.28 2.63 -8.87
N LEU A 160 -14.65 2.76 -10.15
CA LEU A 160 -13.72 2.92 -11.25
C LEU A 160 -13.13 4.33 -11.23
N SER A 161 -11.94 4.49 -11.78
CA SER A 161 -11.27 5.77 -11.89
C SER A 161 -10.58 5.91 -13.23
N THR A 162 -10.45 7.14 -13.70
CA THR A 162 -9.64 7.45 -14.87
C THR A 162 -8.16 7.30 -14.52
N ASP A 163 -7.44 6.47 -15.27
CA ASP A 163 -5.99 6.35 -15.15
C ASP A 163 -5.32 7.59 -15.78
N PRO A 164 -4.58 8.42 -15.02
CA PRO A 164 -3.99 9.65 -15.53
C PRO A 164 -2.92 9.40 -16.60
N ALA A 165 -2.30 8.21 -16.63
CA ALA A 165 -1.25 7.91 -17.60
C ALA A 165 -1.81 7.50 -18.98
N SER A 166 -2.96 6.83 -19.00
CA SER A 166 -3.55 6.26 -20.22
C SER A 166 -4.89 6.88 -20.63
N GLY A 167 -5.50 7.68 -19.77
CA GLY A 167 -6.84 8.24 -19.95
C GLY A 167 -7.98 7.21 -19.87
N SER A 168 -7.70 5.91 -19.74
CA SER A 168 -8.74 4.88 -19.71
C SER A 168 -9.40 4.75 -18.35
N ILE A 169 -10.71 4.50 -18.33
CA ILE A 169 -11.43 4.13 -17.11
C ILE A 169 -11.09 2.68 -16.75
N ARG A 170 -10.56 2.47 -15.55
CA ARG A 170 -10.17 1.15 -15.04
C ARG A 170 -10.31 1.06 -13.53
N ARG A 171 -10.22 -0.16 -12.99
CA ARG A 171 -10.24 -0.36 -11.54
C ARG A 171 -8.87 -0.10 -10.92
N HIS A 172 -8.84 0.80 -9.94
CA HIS A 172 -7.68 1.05 -9.10
C HIS A 172 -7.74 0.19 -7.83
N HIS A 173 -6.63 0.09 -7.09
CA HIS A 173 -6.66 -0.45 -5.74
C HIS A 173 -7.35 0.52 -4.76
N ALA A 174 -7.67 0.04 -3.57
CA ALA A 174 -8.29 0.83 -2.51
C ALA A 174 -7.44 2.06 -2.16
N TYR A 175 -8.11 3.17 -1.84
CA TYR A 175 -7.44 4.42 -1.51
C TYR A 175 -6.92 4.45 -0.07
N PRO A 176 -5.70 4.98 0.16
CA PRO A 176 -5.05 4.97 1.47
C PRO A 176 -5.80 5.76 2.54
N THR A 177 -6.46 6.84 2.14
CA THR A 177 -7.15 7.78 3.05
C THR A 177 -8.23 7.09 3.87
N VAL A 178 -8.93 6.11 3.28
CA VAL A 178 -10.04 5.41 3.92
C VAL A 178 -9.53 4.50 5.05
N LEU A 179 -8.51 3.67 4.77
CA LEU A 179 -7.89 2.83 5.79
C LEU A 179 -7.26 3.66 6.90
N GLN A 180 -6.54 4.74 6.56
CA GLN A 180 -5.95 5.64 7.55
C GLN A 180 -7.00 6.24 8.48
N ARG A 181 -8.15 6.67 7.92
CA ARG A 181 -9.27 7.20 8.70
C ARG A 181 -9.84 6.14 9.64
N TYR A 182 -10.08 4.93 9.16
CA TYR A 182 -10.63 3.86 10.00
C TYR A 182 -9.67 3.39 11.08
N VAL A 183 -8.37 3.27 10.79
CA VAL A 183 -7.35 2.96 11.83
C VAL A 183 -7.32 4.05 12.91
N LYS A 184 -7.42 5.32 12.53
CA LYS A 184 -7.48 6.43 13.48
C LYS A 184 -8.74 6.38 14.35
N SER A 185 -9.91 6.08 13.76
CA SER A 185 -11.17 5.93 14.50
C SER A 185 -11.11 4.75 15.46
N ALA A 186 -10.71 3.58 14.97
CA ALA A 186 -10.57 2.36 15.74
C ALA A 186 -9.61 2.52 16.93
N ALA A 187 -8.48 3.22 16.74
CA ALA A 187 -7.57 3.52 17.84
C ALA A 187 -8.23 4.35 18.95
N LYS A 188 -9.04 5.35 18.57
CA LYS A 188 -9.79 6.18 19.52
C LYS A 188 -10.85 5.35 20.25
N GLU A 189 -11.59 4.51 19.53
CA GLU A 189 -12.61 3.62 20.09
C GLU A 189 -12.03 2.54 21.02
N ALA A 190 -10.80 2.09 20.75
CA ALA A 190 -10.05 1.16 21.59
C ALA A 190 -9.39 1.84 22.82
N GLY A 191 -9.57 3.15 23.01
CA GLY A 191 -8.99 3.88 24.14
C GLY A 191 -7.47 4.06 24.07
N ILE A 192 -6.86 3.91 22.88
CA ILE A 192 -5.42 4.01 22.71
C ILE A 192 -5.01 5.48 22.69
N THR A 193 -4.23 5.90 23.69
CA THR A 193 -3.76 7.29 23.84
C THR A 193 -2.59 7.63 22.92
N LYS A 194 -1.88 6.61 22.42
CA LYS A 194 -0.76 6.75 21.48
C LYS A 194 -1.23 7.29 20.13
N ARG A 195 -0.36 8.02 19.43
CA ARG A 195 -0.63 8.43 18.04
C ARG A 195 -0.51 7.22 17.11
N VAL A 196 -1.66 6.65 16.73
CA VAL A 196 -1.71 5.48 15.85
C VAL A 196 -1.92 5.86 14.39
N THR A 197 -1.16 5.21 13.52
CA THR A 197 -1.30 5.23 12.06
C THR A 197 -1.11 3.81 11.53
N VAL A 198 -1.38 3.57 10.24
CA VAL A 198 -1.05 2.27 9.61
C VAL A 198 0.45 1.94 9.75
N HIS A 199 1.32 2.95 9.71
CA HIS A 199 2.74 2.74 9.93
C HIS A 199 3.03 2.24 11.36
N THR A 200 2.28 2.69 12.37
CA THR A 200 2.41 2.21 13.76
C THR A 200 2.19 0.70 13.84
N LEU A 201 1.20 0.15 13.11
CA LEU A 201 0.96 -1.30 13.03
C LEU A 201 2.19 -2.04 12.48
N ARG A 202 2.75 -1.57 11.37
CA ARG A 202 3.98 -2.13 10.78
C ARG A 202 5.18 -2.05 11.73
N HIS A 203 5.36 -0.94 12.44
CA HIS A 203 6.50 -0.81 13.36
C HIS A 203 6.35 -1.77 14.55
N SER A 204 5.12 -1.96 15.03
CA SER A 204 4.81 -2.89 16.13
C SER A 204 5.16 -4.32 15.74
N PHE A 205 4.90 -4.73 14.49
CA PHE A 205 5.36 -6.02 13.95
C PHE A 205 6.87 -6.22 14.10
N ALA A 206 7.65 -5.25 13.64
CA ALA A 206 9.11 -5.35 13.66
C ALA A 206 9.63 -5.46 15.09
N THR A 207 9.01 -4.77 16.05
CA THR A 207 9.38 -4.85 17.46
C THR A 207 8.96 -6.17 18.11
N HIS A 208 7.83 -6.75 17.73
CA HIS A 208 7.37 -8.03 18.28
C HIS A 208 8.10 -9.26 17.71
N LEU A 209 8.93 -9.08 16.67
CA LEU A 209 9.79 -10.12 16.11
C LEU A 209 11.23 -10.11 16.63
N LEU A 210 11.61 -9.10 17.43
CA LEU A 210 12.90 -9.00 18.10
C LEU A 210 12.84 -9.71 19.46
#